data_AF-A0A832RI56-F1
#
_entry.id   AF-A0A832RI56-F1
#
_cell.length_a   1.000
_cell.length_b   1.000
_cell.length_c   1.000
_cell.angle_alpha   90.00
_cell.angle_beta   90.00
_cell.angle_gamma   90.00
#
_symmetry.space_group_name_H-M   'P 1'
#
loop_
_entity.id
_entity.type
_entity.pdbx_description
1 polymer ?
#
loop_
_entity_poly.entity_id
_entity_poly.type
_entity_poly.pdbx_seq_one_letter_code
_entity_poly.pdbx_strand_id
1 'polypeptide(L)' 'TLQKNIEDITKMGKEPILAVIERRGEVIYYKISNVKFLENTKNIDSSGFVFN' A
#
# COMPACT_ATOMS: atom_id res chain seq x y z
N THR A 1 6.14 -5.47 -14.12
CA THR A 1 5.48 -5.95 -12.89
C THR A 1 4.29 -5.06 -12.59
N LEU A 2 3.36 -5.50 -11.72
CA LEU A 2 2.17 -4.73 -11.34
C LEU A 2 2.52 -3.31 -10.83
N GLN A 3 3.59 -3.18 -10.05
CA GLN A 3 4.06 -1.90 -9.52
C GLN A 3 4.39 -0.88 -10.61
N LYS A 4 5.11 -1.27 -11.67
CA LYS A 4 5.46 -0.37 -12.78
C LYS A 4 4.21 0.17 -13.48
N ASN A 5 3.21 -0.70 -13.70
CA ASN A 5 1.95 -0.28 -14.32
C ASN A 5 1.20 0.73 -13.45
N ILE A 6 1.18 0.51 -12.12
CA ILE A 6 0.60 1.46 -11.16
C ILE A 6 1.32 2.81 -11.22
N GLU A 7 2.65 2.80 -11.26
CA GLU A 7 3.46 4.03 -11.37
C GLU A 7 3.18 4.79 -12.67
N ASP A 8 3.14 4.10 -13.80
CA ASP A 8 2.94 4.73 -15.11
C ASP A 8 1.51 5.31 -15.23
N ILE A 9 0.48 4.60 -14.77
CA ILE A 9 -0.90 5.12 -14.68
C ILE A 9 -0.97 6.37 -13.78
N THR A 10 -0.30 6.31 -12.63
CA THR A 10 -0.27 7.45 -11.69
C THR A 10 0.46 8.66 -12.30
N LYS A 11 1.58 8.44 -13.02
CA LYS A 11 2.31 9.51 -13.76
C LYS A 11 1.46 10.16 -14.85
N MET A 12 0.53 9.42 -15.44
CA MET A 12 -0.44 9.96 -16.40
C MET A 12 -1.54 10.81 -15.73
N GLY A 13 -1.51 11.00 -14.40
CA GLY A 13 -2.55 11.70 -13.64
C GLY A 13 -3.85 10.92 -13.52
N LYS A 14 -3.78 9.59 -13.68
CA LYS A 14 -4.95 8.69 -13.59
C LYS A 14 -4.90 7.88 -12.30
N GLU A 15 -6.08 7.52 -11.82
CA GLU A 15 -6.22 6.67 -10.65
C GLU A 15 -6.24 5.19 -11.06
N PRO A 16 -5.33 4.36 -10.54
CA PRO A 16 -5.31 2.93 -10.82
C PRO A 16 -6.42 2.18 -10.07
N ILE A 17 -7.24 1.44 -10.82
CA ILE A 17 -8.27 0.53 -10.30
C ILE A 17 -7.91 -0.91 -10.69
N LEU A 18 -7.90 -1.81 -9.71
CA LEU A 18 -7.73 -3.25 -9.95
C LEU A 18 -9.10 -3.91 -10.03
N ALA A 19 -9.37 -4.65 -11.11
CA ALA A 19 -10.54 -5.48 -11.25
C ALA A 19 -10.14 -6.96 -11.14
N VAL A 20 -10.73 -7.67 -10.18
CA VAL A 20 -10.56 -9.11 -10.00
C VAL A 20 -11.84 -9.78 -10.48
N ILE A 21 -11.71 -10.68 -11.45
CA ILE A 21 -12.83 -11.45 -12.00
C ILE A 21 -12.82 -12.83 -11.36
N GLU A 22 -13.89 -13.17 -10.65
CA GLU A 22 -14.08 -14.50 -10.10
C GLU A 22 -14.59 -15.48 -11.18
N ARG A 23 -14.38 -16.77 -10.97
CA ARG A 23 -14.77 -17.81 -11.95
C ARG A 23 -16.27 -17.77 -12.32
N ARG A 24 -17.12 -17.25 -11.42
CA ARG A 24 -18.57 -17.11 -11.62
C ARG A 24 -18.96 -15.82 -12.38
N GLY A 25 -17.98 -14.98 -12.72
CA GLY A 25 -18.19 -13.73 -13.44
C GLY A 25 -18.43 -12.51 -12.54
N GLU A 26 -18.44 -12.68 -11.21
CA GLU A 26 -18.47 -11.56 -10.27
C GLU A 26 -17.16 -10.76 -10.36
N VAL A 27 -17.25 -9.44 -10.25
CA VAL A 27 -16.11 -8.53 -10.37
C VAL A 27 -15.95 -7.71 -9.10
N ILE A 28 -14.75 -7.74 -8.52
CA ILE A 28 -14.40 -6.95 -7.34
C ILE A 28 -13.43 -5.84 -7.77
N TYR A 29 -13.76 -4.60 -7.45
CA TYR A 29 -12.94 -3.44 -7.76
C TYR A 29 -12.22 -2.93 -6.51
N TYR A 30 -10.91 -2.74 -6.61
CA TYR A 30 -10.09 -2.13 -5.57
C TYR A 30 -9.48 -0.83 -6.07
N LYS A 31 -9.65 0.22 -5.25
CA LYS A 31 -8.91 1.46 -5.39
C LYS A 31 -7.50 1.26 -4.84
N ILE A 32 -6.49 1.52 -5.67
CA ILE A 32 -5.09 1.46 -5.25
C ILE A 32 -4.64 2.86 -4.86
N SER A 33 -3.89 2.97 -3.76
CA SER A 33 -3.28 4.23 -3.34
C SER A 33 -1.83 4.00 -2.94
N ASN A 34 -0.94 4.87 -3.41
CA ASN A 34 0.46 4.84 -3.00
C ASN A 34 0.60 5.64 -1.70
N VAL A 35 1.06 4.97 -0.64
CA VAL A 35 1.26 5.57 0.68
C VAL A 35 2.75 5.64 0.96
N LYS A 36 3.25 6.86 1.20
CA LYS A 36 4.58 7.08 1.74
C LYS A 36 4.48 7.14 3.25
N PHE A 37 4.92 6.08 3.92
CA PHE A 37 4.99 6.06 5.38
C PHE A 37 6.14 6.94 5.85
N LEU A 38 5.91 7.71 6.92
CA LEU A 38 6.97 8.39 7.64
C LEU A 38 7.78 7.36 8.42
N GLU A 39 9.08 7.62 8.57
CA GLU A 39 9.94 6.81 9.43
C GLU A 39 9.45 6.89 10.88
N ASN A 40 9.37 5.75 11.56
CA ASN A 40 8.97 5.72 12.97
C ASN A 40 10.15 6.12 13.86
N THR A 41 10.34 7.42 14.06
CA THR A 41 11.43 8.00 14.86
C THR A 41 11.16 7.97 16.36
N LYS A 42 10.11 7.28 16.83
CA LYS A 42 9.88 7.08 18.26
C LYS A 42 11.02 6.23 18.81
N ASN A 43 12.01 6.89 19.41
CA ASN A 43 12.96 6.23 20.30
C ASN A 43 12.13 5.51 21.37
N ILE A 44 12.08 4.19 21.28
CA ILE A 44 11.60 3.35 22.37
C ILE A 44 12.61 3.61 23.49
N ASP A 45 12.19 4.41 24.46
CA ASP A 45 13.02 4.72 25.62
C ASP A 45 13.26 3.40 26.37
N SER A 46 14.46 2.85 26.18
CA SER A 46 14.84 1.55 26.72
C SER A 46 15.05 1.58 28.23
N SER A 47 14.98 2.78 28.84
CA SER A 47 15.07 2.98 30.30
C SER A 47 13.97 2.28 31.10
N GLY A 48 12.87 1.87 30.46
CA GLY A 48 11.80 1.08 31.09
C GLY A 48 12.04 -0.43 31.16
N PHE A 49 13.05 -0.97 30.48
CA PHE A 49 13.37 -2.41 30.52
C PHE A 49 14.37 -2.69 31.64
N VAL A 50 13.89 -2.75 32.88
CA VAL A 50 14.65 -3.32 33.99
C VAL A 50 14.55 -4.84 33.88
N PHE A 51 15.64 -5.49 33.49
CA PHE A 51 15.77 -6.93 33.61
C PHE A 51 16.16 -7.25 35.07
N ASN A 52 15.23 -7.86 35.80
CA ASN A 52 15.49 -8.46 37.12
C ASN A 52 16.25 -9.79 36.96
#